data_AF-C7NXH3-F1
#
_entry.id   AF-C7NXH3-F1
#
_cell.length_a   1.000
_cell.length_b   1.000
_cell.length_c   1.000
_cell.angle_alpha   90.00
_cell.angle_beta   90.00
_cell.angle_gamma   90.00
#
_symmetry.space_group_name_H-M   'P 1'
#
loop_
_entity.id
_entity.type
_entity.pdbx_description
1 polymer ?
#
loop_
_entity_poly.entity_id
_entity_poly.type
_entity_poly.pdbx_seq_one_letter_code
_entity_poly.pdbx_strand_id
1 'polypeptide(L)'
;MDDIRFAVLGTGGIGRRTLEVATHRDGLTPVAACDRNGVAIDHDGLDVDELLDATEGNIASGPSDERDVAPDGGAAAGGVKQHGEQAGIVASDQGRETETPIDDVIAEADEIDAVLMALPNLEHDFIPRVAQRFADADYEAVLIDVLKRSRVIGMLEDREQRLVDAGITFVCGAGATPGLLTGAAALAAQSFVEIESVDIWWGVGLKSGYEDNRGTVREDIAHLDGYDIESAREMSEAEIEALIDEHDGRLEFDDMEHADDVLLERAGVCDAEDVTVGGILDVRQDEKPTTTTVSVTGRTFDGETGTNTFQLDDATSMEANVNGPAIGYLKAAVLRNRAGDYGVYGPAELMPTF
;
A
#
# COMPACT_ATOMS: atom_id res chain seq x y z
N MET A 1 12.73 9.85 22.11
CA MET A 1 11.37 10.40 21.99
C MET A 1 10.61 9.34 21.24
N ASP A 2 9.54 8.80 21.83
CA ASP A 2 8.78 7.70 21.23
C ASP A 2 7.67 8.22 20.31
N ASP A 3 7.45 9.54 20.30
CA ASP A 3 6.55 10.21 19.36
C ASP A 3 7.19 10.27 17.96
N ILE A 4 6.37 9.97 16.96
CA ILE A 4 6.71 9.95 15.55
C ILE A 4 5.68 10.81 14.82
N ARG A 5 6.16 11.89 14.20
CA ARG A 5 5.36 12.72 13.32
C ARG A 5 5.48 12.19 11.92
N PHE A 6 4.36 11.87 11.29
CA PHE A 6 4.41 11.26 9.96
C PHE A 6 3.48 11.94 8.96
N ALA A 7 3.82 11.79 7.69
CA ALA A 7 3.00 12.24 6.58
C ALA A 7 2.44 11.06 5.78
N VAL A 8 1.27 11.26 5.16
CA VAL A 8 0.66 10.29 4.23
C VAL A 8 0.55 10.92 2.84
N LEU A 9 1.24 10.34 1.85
CA LEU A 9 1.08 10.71 0.45
C LEU A 9 0.03 9.79 -0.18
N GLY A 10 -1.07 10.38 -0.65
CA GLY A 10 -2.21 9.68 -1.23
C GLY A 10 -3.30 9.40 -0.20
N THR A 11 -4.39 10.17 -0.22
CA THR A 11 -5.57 9.98 0.65
C THR A 11 -6.67 9.13 -0.01
N GLY A 12 -6.25 8.12 -0.77
CA GLY A 12 -7.14 7.06 -1.26
C GLY A 12 -7.60 6.13 -0.14
N GLY A 13 -8.19 4.98 -0.51
CA GLY A 13 -8.66 3.98 0.45
C GLY A 13 -7.59 3.57 1.47
N ILE A 14 -6.37 3.28 1.02
CA ILE A 14 -5.26 2.92 1.92
C ILE A 14 -4.84 4.10 2.80
N GLY A 15 -4.50 5.26 2.24
CA GLY A 15 -3.97 6.36 3.04
C GLY A 15 -4.95 6.91 4.07
N ARG A 16 -6.25 6.93 3.77
CA ARG A 16 -7.28 7.26 4.77
C ARG A 16 -7.30 6.28 5.92
N ARG A 17 -7.23 4.98 5.63
CA ARG A 17 -7.17 3.94 6.66
C ARG A 17 -5.85 3.96 7.42
N THR A 18 -4.75 4.41 6.81
CA THR A 18 -3.50 4.70 7.52
C THR A 18 -3.73 5.77 8.59
N LEU A 19 -4.38 6.89 8.24
CA LEU A 19 -4.71 7.97 9.18
C LEU A 19 -5.63 7.46 10.31
N GLU A 20 -6.68 6.72 9.96
CA GLU A 20 -7.60 6.13 10.94
C GLU A 20 -6.88 5.18 11.91
N VAL A 21 -6.06 4.25 11.41
CA VAL A 21 -5.29 3.29 12.23
C VAL A 21 -4.33 4.02 13.19
N ALA A 22 -3.75 5.16 12.76
CA ALA A 22 -2.87 5.94 13.62
C ALA A 22 -3.58 6.50 14.86
N THR A 23 -4.88 6.80 14.80
CA THR A 23 -5.66 7.25 15.97
C THR A 23 -5.78 6.20 17.07
N HIS A 24 -5.53 4.93 16.74
CA HIS A 24 -5.56 3.80 17.66
C HIS A 24 -4.18 3.40 18.19
N ARG A 25 -3.13 4.17 17.88
CA ARG A 25 -1.73 3.84 18.20
C ARG A 25 -1.08 4.97 18.98
N ASP A 26 -0.53 4.64 20.14
CA ASP A 26 0.26 5.60 20.93
C ASP A 26 1.57 5.97 20.20
N GLY A 27 2.00 7.21 20.35
CA GLY A 27 3.27 7.72 19.83
C GLY A 27 3.28 8.01 18.33
N LEU A 28 2.11 8.06 17.67
CA LEU A 28 1.99 8.46 16.28
C LEU A 28 1.16 9.74 16.16
N THR A 29 1.65 10.70 15.37
CA THR A 29 0.94 11.94 15.10
C THR A 29 1.00 12.21 13.59
N PRO A 30 -0.11 12.05 12.85
CA PRO A 30 -0.15 12.46 11.46
C PRO A 30 -0.10 13.99 11.41
N VAL A 31 0.91 14.55 10.75
CA VAL A 31 1.11 16.01 10.65
C VAL A 31 0.92 16.55 9.24
N ALA A 32 0.91 15.67 8.24
CA ALA A 32 0.63 16.05 6.87
C ALA A 32 -0.07 14.93 6.09
N ALA A 33 -0.96 15.30 5.19
CA ALA A 33 -1.59 14.39 4.25
C ALA A 33 -1.82 15.09 2.92
N CYS A 34 -1.64 14.41 1.79
CA CYS A 34 -1.86 15.01 0.49
C CYS A 34 -2.50 14.05 -0.51
N ASP A 35 -3.15 14.60 -1.52
CA ASP A 35 -3.52 13.91 -2.75
C ASP A 35 -3.18 14.80 -3.95
N ARG A 36 -3.71 14.47 -5.13
CA ARG A 36 -3.44 15.23 -6.35
C ARG A 36 -4.05 16.64 -6.38
N ASN A 37 -5.04 16.93 -5.54
CA ASN A 37 -5.79 18.18 -5.53
C ASN A 37 -5.28 19.15 -4.46
N GLY A 38 -4.61 18.65 -3.41
CA GLY A 38 -4.12 19.51 -2.35
C GLY A 38 -3.29 18.84 -1.28
N VAL A 39 -3.12 19.56 -0.18
CA VAL A 39 -2.39 19.12 1.02
C VAL A 39 -3.06 19.68 2.28
N ALA A 40 -3.01 18.93 3.38
CA ALA A 40 -3.31 19.40 4.74
C ALA A 40 -2.04 19.24 5.59
N ILE A 41 -1.70 20.26 6.39
CA ILE A 41 -0.50 20.29 7.24
C ILE A 41 -0.86 20.92 8.58
N ASP A 42 -0.61 20.19 9.66
CA ASP A 42 -0.69 20.68 11.04
C ASP A 42 0.40 19.99 11.89
N HIS A 43 1.41 20.74 12.32
CA HIS A 43 2.51 20.19 13.13
C HIS A 43 2.10 19.83 14.55
N ASP A 44 0.96 20.33 15.04
CA ASP A 44 0.37 19.91 16.31
C ASP A 44 -0.48 18.63 16.16
N GLY A 45 -0.70 18.20 14.91
CA GLY A 45 -1.42 16.99 14.53
C GLY A 45 -2.71 17.29 13.78
N LEU A 46 -2.93 16.58 12.68
CA LEU A 46 -4.16 16.69 11.88
C LEU A 46 -5.38 16.23 12.68
N ASP A 47 -6.50 16.94 12.53
CA ASP A 47 -7.81 16.43 12.94
C ASP A 47 -8.23 15.33 11.96
N VAL A 48 -7.91 14.08 12.31
CA VAL A 48 -8.15 12.91 11.47
C VAL A 48 -9.63 12.65 11.29
N ASP A 49 -10.45 12.82 12.33
CA ASP A 49 -11.89 12.59 12.26
C ASP A 49 -12.53 13.56 11.26
N GLU A 50 -12.18 14.85 11.34
CA GLU A 50 -12.65 15.87 10.39
C GLU A 50 -12.20 15.56 8.95
N LEU A 51 -10.94 15.20 8.75
CA LEU A 51 -10.40 14.87 7.43
C LEU A 51 -11.10 13.65 6.83
N LEU A 52 -11.34 12.60 7.63
CA LEU A 52 -12.03 11.40 7.18
C LEU A 52 -13.49 11.69 6.83
N ASP A 53 -14.20 12.47 7.64
CA ASP A 53 -15.58 12.88 7.36
C ASP A 53 -15.66 13.73 6.07
N ALA A 54 -14.76 14.70 5.90
CA ALA A 54 -14.74 15.59 4.74
C ALA A 54 -14.43 14.86 3.42
N THR A 55 -13.62 13.80 3.48
CA THR A 55 -13.18 13.04 2.30
C THR A 55 -14.06 11.83 1.99
N GLU A 56 -15.07 11.49 2.81
CA GLU A 56 -15.95 10.33 2.62
C GLU A 56 -16.70 10.39 1.27
N GLY A 57 -16.56 9.34 0.46
CA GLY A 57 -17.19 9.26 -0.87
C GLY A 57 -16.67 10.26 -1.93
N ASN A 58 -15.72 11.12 -1.59
CA ASN A 58 -15.13 12.15 -2.46
C ASN A 58 -13.63 11.89 -2.69
N ILE A 59 -13.27 10.67 -3.09
CA ILE A 59 -11.86 10.28 -3.25
C ILE A 59 -11.33 10.78 -4.59
N ALA A 60 -10.16 11.42 -4.58
CA ALA A 60 -9.46 11.90 -5.77
C ALA A 60 -8.70 10.76 -6.50
N SER A 61 -9.36 9.63 -6.79
CA SER A 61 -8.76 8.44 -7.43
C SER A 61 -9.30 8.23 -8.86
N GLY A 62 -8.47 8.45 -9.89
CA GLY A 62 -8.76 8.09 -11.30
C GLY A 62 -8.41 9.17 -12.33
N PRO A 63 -8.05 8.83 -13.59
CA PRO A 63 -7.72 9.81 -14.64
C PRO A 63 -8.87 10.77 -14.90
N SER A 64 -8.54 12.04 -15.15
CA SER A 64 -9.47 13.19 -15.20
C SER A 64 -10.28 13.31 -16.50
N ASP A 65 -10.55 12.21 -17.20
CA ASP A 65 -11.27 12.23 -18.46
C ASP A 65 -12.66 11.61 -18.30
N GLU A 66 -13.54 12.30 -17.58
CA GLU A 66 -14.97 12.24 -17.89
C GLU A 66 -15.67 13.51 -17.39
N ARG A 67 -15.95 14.40 -18.36
CA ARG A 67 -16.90 15.50 -18.18
C ARG A 67 -18.30 14.93 -18.10
N ASP A 68 -19.04 15.38 -17.09
CA ASP A 68 -20.49 15.51 -17.03
C ASP A 68 -21.33 14.28 -17.39
N VAL A 69 -21.80 13.55 -16.36
CA VAL A 69 -23.13 12.95 -16.39
C VAL A 69 -23.88 13.30 -15.11
N ALA A 70 -24.81 14.24 -15.21
CA ALA A 70 -25.75 14.54 -14.14
C ALA A 70 -26.74 13.36 -13.96
N PRO A 71 -26.99 12.86 -12.73
CA PRO A 71 -28.09 11.93 -12.52
C PRO A 71 -29.40 12.73 -12.40
N ASP A 72 -30.24 12.57 -13.41
CA ASP A 72 -31.65 12.98 -13.38
C ASP A 72 -32.39 12.19 -12.29
N GLY A 73 -32.93 12.92 -11.31
CA GLY A 73 -34.21 12.60 -10.64
C GLY A 73 -34.25 11.46 -9.61
N GLY A 74 -34.03 11.79 -8.33
CA GLY A 74 -34.47 10.97 -7.19
C GLY A 74 -34.36 11.72 -5.86
N ALA A 75 -35.47 11.91 -5.16
CA ALA A 75 -35.59 12.84 -4.04
C ALA A 75 -34.95 12.36 -2.71
N ALA A 76 -34.09 13.24 -2.16
CA ALA A 76 -33.86 13.57 -0.75
C ALA A 76 -33.64 12.45 0.29
N ALA A 77 -32.36 12.13 0.56
CA ALA A 77 -31.68 12.19 1.87
C ALA A 77 -30.25 11.59 1.76
N GLY A 78 -29.21 12.36 2.14
CA GLY A 78 -27.82 11.88 2.27
C GLY A 78 -26.88 12.32 1.16
N GLY A 79 -25.72 12.88 1.54
CA GLY A 79 -24.69 13.57 0.75
C GLY A 79 -24.57 13.20 -0.74
N VAL A 80 -24.71 14.20 -1.59
CA VAL A 80 -24.35 14.10 -3.02
C VAL A 80 -22.82 14.07 -3.10
N LYS A 81 -22.26 12.91 -3.49
CA LYS A 81 -20.85 12.72 -3.85
C LYS A 81 -20.46 13.77 -4.89
N GLN A 82 -19.50 14.65 -4.60
CA GLN A 82 -19.03 15.67 -5.52
C GLN A 82 -17.73 15.23 -6.17
N HIS A 83 -17.79 14.91 -7.47
CA HIS A 83 -16.62 14.89 -8.33
C HIS A 83 -16.41 16.30 -8.88
N GLY A 84 -15.32 16.97 -8.48
CA GLY A 84 -14.99 18.33 -8.89
C GLY A 84 -13.75 18.88 -8.17
N GLU A 85 -13.42 20.16 -8.41
CA GLU A 85 -12.29 20.93 -7.85
C GLU A 85 -12.26 21.00 -6.29
N GLN A 86 -13.24 20.39 -5.62
CA GLN A 86 -13.39 20.33 -4.16
C GLN A 86 -13.42 18.88 -3.62
N ALA A 87 -12.93 17.91 -4.40
CA ALA A 87 -12.84 16.50 -3.99
C ALA A 87 -11.47 16.18 -3.38
N GLY A 88 -11.40 15.21 -2.46
CA GLY A 88 -10.18 14.83 -1.77
C GLY A 88 -9.84 15.75 -0.60
N ILE A 89 -8.55 15.88 -0.27
CA ILE A 89 -8.04 16.56 0.91
C ILE A 89 -8.47 18.02 1.01
N VAL A 90 -8.74 18.69 -0.11
CA VAL A 90 -9.24 20.07 -0.17
C VAL A 90 -10.67 20.23 0.34
N ALA A 91 -11.40 19.13 0.53
CA ALA A 91 -12.72 19.15 1.15
C ALA A 91 -12.65 19.37 2.68
N SER A 92 -11.51 19.07 3.30
CA SER A 92 -11.27 19.30 4.73
C SER A 92 -11.01 20.78 4.99
N ASP A 93 -11.43 21.27 6.16
CA ASP A 93 -11.14 22.62 6.64
C ASP A 93 -9.63 22.87 6.83
N GLN A 94 -8.85 21.80 6.97
CA GLN A 94 -7.37 21.82 7.06
C GLN A 94 -6.71 21.74 5.67
N GLY A 95 -7.48 21.44 4.63
CA GLY A 95 -7.01 21.28 3.26
C GLY A 95 -6.75 22.61 2.58
N ARG A 96 -5.65 22.67 1.81
CA ARG A 96 -5.39 23.75 0.85
C ARG A 96 -5.14 23.17 -0.54
N GLU A 97 -5.74 23.82 -1.53
CA GLU A 97 -5.51 23.50 -2.95
C GLU A 97 -4.08 23.87 -3.34
N THR A 98 -3.45 22.99 -4.13
CA THR A 98 -2.10 23.20 -4.65
C THR A 98 -1.85 22.29 -5.85
N GLU A 99 -1.07 22.79 -6.81
CA GLU A 99 -0.62 21.99 -7.97
C GLU A 99 0.61 21.13 -7.64
N THR A 100 1.26 21.36 -6.49
CA THR A 100 2.50 20.68 -6.07
C THR A 100 2.40 20.08 -4.66
N PRO A 101 1.38 19.23 -4.39
CA PRO A 101 1.09 18.74 -3.04
C PRO A 101 2.22 17.92 -2.41
N ILE A 102 2.95 17.13 -3.20
CA ILE A 102 4.12 16.38 -2.69
C ILE A 102 5.28 17.33 -2.38
N ASP A 103 5.52 18.37 -3.18
CA ASP A 103 6.57 19.35 -2.88
C ASP A 103 6.24 20.15 -1.62
N ASP A 104 4.96 20.41 -1.38
CA ASP A 104 4.48 21.04 -0.16
C ASP A 104 4.74 20.19 1.09
N VAL A 105 4.63 18.86 1.01
CA VAL A 105 5.04 17.97 2.12
C VAL A 105 6.57 17.93 2.26
N ILE A 106 7.30 17.89 1.15
CA ILE A 106 8.77 17.94 1.16
C ILE A 106 9.29 19.23 1.80
N ALA A 107 8.60 20.36 1.60
CA ALA A 107 8.97 21.63 2.21
C ALA A 107 8.90 21.62 3.75
N GLU A 108 8.15 20.67 4.33
CA GLU A 108 8.01 20.47 5.79
C GLU A 108 8.86 19.30 6.30
N ALA A 109 9.81 18.81 5.50
CA ALA A 109 10.68 17.65 5.78
C ALA A 109 11.31 17.64 7.18
N ASP A 110 11.78 18.79 7.67
CA ASP A 110 12.42 18.94 8.98
C ASP A 110 11.50 18.59 10.15
N GLU A 111 10.17 18.64 9.94
CA GLU A 111 9.17 18.40 10.96
C GLU A 111 8.51 17.00 10.84
N ILE A 112 9.00 16.15 9.94
CA ILE A 112 8.41 14.84 9.61
C ILE A 112 9.46 13.74 9.84
N ASP A 113 9.17 12.80 10.76
CA ASP A 113 10.03 11.64 11.03
C ASP A 113 9.85 10.50 10.01
N ALA A 114 8.69 10.45 9.34
CA ALA A 114 8.38 9.40 8.39
C ALA A 114 7.33 9.83 7.34
N VAL A 115 7.45 9.30 6.12
CA VAL A 115 6.45 9.50 5.06
C VAL A 115 5.97 8.15 4.54
N LEU A 116 4.67 7.89 4.68
CA LEU A 116 4.00 6.73 4.12
C LEU A 116 3.40 7.06 2.75
N MET A 117 3.84 6.33 1.72
CA MET A 117 3.40 6.47 0.35
C MET A 117 2.27 5.49 0.05
N ALA A 118 1.04 5.94 0.24
CA ALA A 118 -0.19 5.25 -0.15
C ALA A 118 -0.64 5.67 -1.57
N LEU A 119 0.33 5.83 -2.48
CA LEU A 119 0.12 6.27 -3.84
C LEU A 119 -0.02 5.05 -4.78
N PRO A 120 -0.97 5.05 -5.72
CA PRO A 120 -1.01 4.01 -6.75
C PRO A 120 0.21 4.14 -7.67
N ASN A 121 0.87 3.03 -8.00
CA ASN A 121 2.06 3.04 -8.84
C ASN A 121 1.75 2.66 -10.29
N LEU A 122 0.82 3.40 -10.89
CA LEU A 122 0.39 3.22 -12.29
C LEU A 122 1.51 3.57 -13.29
N GLU A 123 2.46 4.41 -12.89
CA GLU A 123 3.74 4.60 -13.57
C GLU A 123 4.81 3.92 -12.73
N HIS A 124 5.48 2.90 -13.28
CA HIS A 124 6.37 2.02 -12.51
C HIS A 124 7.49 2.76 -11.74
N ASP A 125 7.86 3.98 -12.15
CA ASP A 125 8.91 4.79 -11.54
C ASP A 125 8.38 5.94 -10.65
N PHE A 126 7.07 6.07 -10.42
CA PHE A 126 6.53 7.17 -9.65
C PHE A 126 7.03 7.20 -8.20
N ILE A 127 6.91 6.08 -7.47
CA ILE A 127 7.45 5.97 -6.10
C ILE A 127 8.97 6.19 -6.06
N PRO A 128 9.80 5.53 -6.89
CA PRO A 128 11.24 5.82 -6.95
C PRO A 128 11.57 7.29 -7.22
N ARG A 129 10.80 8.00 -8.07
CA ARG A 129 11.00 9.44 -8.33
C ARG A 129 10.61 10.30 -7.13
N VAL A 130 9.53 9.96 -6.42
CA VAL A 130 9.14 10.65 -5.18
C VAL A 130 10.24 10.49 -4.13
N ALA A 131 10.77 9.27 -3.93
CA ALA A 131 11.88 9.02 -3.02
C ALA A 131 13.13 9.86 -3.36
N GLN A 132 13.44 10.01 -4.65
CA GLN A 132 14.53 10.89 -5.09
C GLN A 132 14.28 12.37 -4.77
N ARG A 133 13.04 12.85 -4.88
CA ARG A 133 12.70 14.24 -4.54
C ARG A 133 12.91 14.54 -3.07
N PHE A 134 12.60 13.60 -2.18
CA PHE A 134 12.94 13.71 -0.76
C PHE A 134 14.46 13.73 -0.54
N ALA A 135 15.20 12.81 -1.17
CA ALA A 135 16.66 12.80 -1.07
C ALA A 135 17.30 14.12 -1.59
N ASP A 136 16.73 14.71 -2.65
CA ASP A 136 17.19 15.99 -3.22
C ASP A 136 16.83 17.22 -2.39
N ALA A 137 15.93 17.06 -1.43
CA ALA A 137 15.56 18.07 -0.46
C ALA A 137 16.27 17.88 0.89
N ASP A 138 17.33 17.06 0.93
CA ASP A 138 18.10 16.75 2.14
C ASP A 138 17.24 16.15 3.27
N TYR A 139 16.15 15.45 2.94
CA TYR A 139 15.32 14.75 3.91
C TYR A 139 16.09 13.58 4.54
N GLU A 140 16.33 13.65 5.85
CA GLU A 140 17.08 12.65 6.63
C GLU A 140 16.16 11.88 7.59
N ALA A 141 15.23 11.08 7.05
CA ALA A 141 14.36 10.25 7.89
C ALA A 141 13.79 9.04 7.13
N VAL A 142 12.56 8.63 7.43
CA VAL A 142 11.97 7.39 6.91
C VAL A 142 11.05 7.63 5.71
N LEU A 143 11.17 6.78 4.70
CA LEU A 143 10.18 6.61 3.63
C LEU A 143 9.65 5.19 3.66
N ILE A 144 8.36 4.99 3.44
CA ILE A 144 7.75 3.66 3.41
C ILE A 144 6.66 3.58 2.34
N ASP A 145 6.59 2.47 1.61
CA ASP A 145 5.51 2.17 0.68
C ASP A 145 4.82 0.84 0.99
N VAL A 146 3.69 0.60 0.32
CA VAL A 146 2.92 -0.64 0.38
C VAL A 146 2.76 -1.26 -1.02
N LEU A 147 3.80 -1.14 -1.85
CA LEU A 147 3.78 -1.59 -3.25
C LEU A 147 3.69 -3.11 -3.39
N LYS A 148 3.04 -3.56 -4.48
CA LYS A 148 2.91 -4.97 -4.83
C LYS A 148 3.98 -5.50 -5.78
N ARG A 149 4.46 -4.71 -6.75
CA ARG A 149 5.18 -5.22 -7.94
C ARG A 149 6.70 -5.33 -7.77
N SER A 150 7.27 -6.47 -8.16
CA SER A 150 8.70 -6.79 -8.04
C SER A 150 9.60 -5.81 -8.78
N ARG A 151 9.20 -5.37 -9.98
CA ARG A 151 9.98 -4.45 -10.81
C ARG A 151 10.33 -3.13 -10.11
N VAL A 152 9.47 -2.66 -9.21
CA VAL A 152 9.69 -1.37 -8.51
C VAL A 152 10.78 -1.49 -7.46
N ILE A 153 10.92 -2.67 -6.84
CA ILE A 153 11.96 -2.94 -5.85
C ILE A 153 13.35 -2.79 -6.46
N GLY A 154 13.58 -3.39 -7.64
CA GLY A 154 14.85 -3.23 -8.35
C GLY A 154 15.19 -1.77 -8.69
N MET A 155 14.18 -0.94 -8.99
CA MET A 155 14.41 0.50 -9.22
C MET A 155 14.82 1.25 -7.95
N LEU A 156 14.33 0.83 -6.78
CA LEU A 156 14.73 1.40 -5.49
C LEU A 156 16.15 0.98 -5.11
N GLU A 157 16.53 -0.28 -5.40
CA GLU A 157 17.89 -0.79 -5.18
C GLU A 157 18.93 -0.05 -6.01
N ASP A 158 18.65 0.23 -7.29
CA ASP A 158 19.49 1.07 -8.14
C ASP A 158 19.76 2.48 -7.53
N ARG A 159 18.92 2.91 -6.58
CA ARG A 159 18.97 4.22 -5.92
C ARG A 159 19.43 4.14 -4.47
N GLU A 160 19.68 2.95 -3.93
CA GLU A 160 19.96 2.74 -2.51
C GLU A 160 21.11 3.63 -2.01
N GLN A 161 22.23 3.66 -2.73
CA GLN A 161 23.38 4.48 -2.32
C GLN A 161 23.01 5.96 -2.15
N ARG A 162 22.15 6.50 -3.03
CA ARG A 162 21.70 7.89 -2.92
C ARG A 162 20.80 8.10 -1.70
N LEU A 163 19.92 7.14 -1.41
CA LEU A 163 19.05 7.19 -0.23
C LEU A 163 19.90 7.12 1.05
N VAL A 164 20.89 6.22 1.10
CA VAL A 164 21.85 6.11 2.20
C VAL A 164 22.65 7.39 2.38
N ASP A 165 23.15 7.98 1.28
CA ASP A 165 23.93 9.23 1.33
C ASP A 165 23.09 10.43 1.85
N ALA A 166 21.78 10.41 1.62
CA ALA A 166 20.82 11.38 2.18
C ALA A 166 20.37 11.05 3.61
N GLY A 167 20.81 9.92 4.18
CA GLY A 167 20.38 9.44 5.50
C GLY A 167 18.93 8.97 5.55
N ILE A 168 18.41 8.48 4.41
CA ILE A 168 17.07 7.91 4.30
C ILE A 168 17.09 6.41 4.63
N THR A 169 16.15 6.01 5.47
CA THR A 169 15.79 4.59 5.66
C THR A 169 14.48 4.34 4.91
N PHE A 170 14.55 3.56 3.82
CA PHE A 170 13.39 3.23 3.00
C PHE A 170 12.88 1.83 3.34
N VAL A 171 11.57 1.65 3.51
CA VAL A 171 10.94 0.32 3.59
C VAL A 171 9.99 0.11 2.42
N CYS A 172 10.30 -0.86 1.57
CA CYS A 172 9.48 -1.21 0.41
C CYS A 172 8.54 -2.38 0.71
N GLY A 173 7.36 -2.37 0.11
CA GLY A 173 6.38 -3.46 0.17
C GLY A 173 5.91 -3.79 1.59
N ALA A 174 5.57 -2.78 2.39
CA ALA A 174 5.25 -2.95 3.81
C ALA A 174 3.76 -3.20 4.12
N GLY A 175 3.00 -3.76 3.17
CA GLY A 175 1.56 -3.98 3.28
C GLY A 175 1.18 -5.34 3.86
N ALA A 176 0.23 -6.02 3.19
CA ALA A 176 -0.18 -7.38 3.54
C ALA A 176 0.72 -8.42 2.84
N THR A 177 0.73 -8.35 1.52
CA THR A 177 1.63 -9.05 0.62
C THR A 177 1.94 -8.04 -0.49
N PRO A 178 3.22 -7.73 -0.75
CA PRO A 178 4.33 -7.93 0.17
C PRO A 178 4.06 -7.20 1.50
N GLY A 179 4.67 -7.69 2.58
CA GLY A 179 4.54 -7.11 3.92
C GLY A 179 4.42 -8.16 5.01
N LEU A 180 3.25 -8.22 5.65
CA LEU A 180 2.95 -9.18 6.72
C LEU A 180 3.25 -10.63 6.33
N LEU A 181 2.81 -11.08 5.15
CA LEU A 181 2.99 -12.45 4.71
C LEU A 181 4.44 -12.75 4.31
N THR A 182 5.14 -11.79 3.69
CA THR A 182 6.57 -11.90 3.39
C THR A 182 7.40 -12.06 4.66
N GLY A 183 7.13 -11.23 5.68
CA GLY A 183 7.79 -11.33 6.98
C GLY A 183 7.45 -12.65 7.70
N ALA A 184 6.21 -13.11 7.61
CA ALA A 184 5.81 -14.41 8.14
C ALA A 184 6.52 -15.58 7.43
N ALA A 185 6.69 -15.51 6.11
CA ALA A 185 7.44 -16.49 5.34
C ALA A 185 8.91 -16.55 5.75
N ALA A 186 9.56 -15.38 5.89
CA ALA A 186 10.95 -15.28 6.35
C ALA A 186 11.17 -15.90 7.75
N LEU A 187 10.18 -15.75 8.65
CA LEU A 187 10.19 -16.40 9.96
C LEU A 187 9.95 -17.92 9.88
N ALA A 188 8.97 -18.35 9.08
CA ALA A 188 8.63 -19.76 8.90
C ALA A 188 9.78 -20.56 8.26
N ALA A 189 10.57 -19.91 7.40
CA ALA A 189 11.72 -20.49 6.70
C ALA A 189 12.84 -20.96 7.65
N GLN A 190 12.96 -20.38 8.85
CA GLN A 190 14.06 -20.66 9.79
C GLN A 190 14.11 -22.11 10.31
N SER A 191 13.07 -22.92 10.05
CA SER A 191 13.02 -24.35 10.41
C SER A 191 13.70 -25.26 9.38
N PHE A 192 14.01 -24.74 8.20
CA PHE A 192 14.46 -25.51 7.05
C PHE A 192 15.92 -25.19 6.71
N VAL A 193 16.63 -26.18 6.15
CA VAL A 193 17.98 -26.00 5.61
C VAL A 193 17.98 -25.66 4.12
N GLU A 194 16.86 -25.90 3.45
CA GLU A 194 16.59 -25.53 2.06
C GLU A 194 15.08 -25.32 1.93
N ILE A 195 14.68 -24.22 1.30
CA ILE A 195 13.28 -23.93 0.96
C ILE A 195 12.99 -24.53 -0.42
N GLU A 196 11.81 -25.15 -0.55
CA GLU A 196 11.34 -25.77 -1.79
C GLU A 196 10.22 -24.93 -2.45
N SER A 197 9.37 -24.27 -1.66
CA SER A 197 8.36 -23.34 -2.17
C SER A 197 7.89 -22.37 -1.10
N VAL A 198 7.45 -21.19 -1.54
CA VAL A 198 6.65 -20.23 -0.77
C VAL A 198 5.38 -19.92 -1.54
N ASP A 199 4.25 -20.40 -1.04
CA ASP A 199 2.94 -20.26 -1.68
C ASP A 199 2.08 -19.25 -0.91
N ILE A 200 1.80 -18.10 -1.51
CA ILE A 200 0.90 -17.07 -0.96
C ILE A 200 -0.44 -17.15 -1.68
N TRP A 201 -1.52 -17.30 -0.91
CA TRP A 201 -2.89 -17.32 -1.42
C TRP A 201 -3.75 -16.33 -0.65
N TRP A 202 -4.16 -15.24 -1.29
CA TRP A 202 -4.92 -14.17 -0.64
C TRP A 202 -6.42 -14.19 -0.98
N GLY A 203 -7.22 -13.56 -0.12
CA GLY A 203 -8.65 -13.41 -0.32
C GLY A 203 -9.10 -12.02 0.10
N VAL A 204 -9.76 -11.30 -0.81
CA VAL A 204 -10.27 -9.94 -0.57
C VAL A 204 -11.74 -9.89 -0.94
N GLY A 205 -12.58 -9.46 -0.01
CA GLY A 205 -13.95 -9.05 -0.26
C GLY A 205 -14.04 -7.52 -0.21
N LEU A 206 -14.74 -6.89 -1.15
CA LEU A 206 -14.95 -5.45 -1.20
C LEU A 206 -16.43 -5.11 -1.02
N LYS A 207 -16.83 -4.77 0.21
CA LYS A 207 -18.21 -4.36 0.54
C LYS A 207 -18.74 -3.19 -0.28
N SER A 208 -17.89 -2.21 -0.53
CA SER A 208 -18.22 -1.01 -1.29
C SER A 208 -18.21 -1.23 -2.80
N GLY A 209 -17.84 -2.43 -3.24
CA GLY A 209 -17.71 -2.78 -4.64
C GLY A 209 -16.59 -2.05 -5.36
N TYR A 210 -16.66 -2.06 -6.69
CA TYR A 210 -15.64 -1.50 -7.58
C TYR A 210 -15.49 0.03 -7.42
N GLU A 211 -16.59 0.78 -7.24
CA GLU A 211 -16.58 2.25 -7.28
C GLU A 211 -15.63 2.90 -6.26
N ASP A 212 -15.61 2.41 -5.03
CA ASP A 212 -14.78 2.98 -3.98
C ASP A 212 -13.34 2.40 -3.99
N ASN A 213 -13.07 1.39 -4.84
CA ASN A 213 -11.81 0.66 -4.93
C ASN A 213 -11.20 0.66 -6.34
N ARG A 214 -11.62 1.59 -7.21
CA ARG A 214 -11.28 1.61 -8.65
C ARG A 214 -9.79 1.45 -8.95
N GLY A 215 -8.94 2.10 -8.15
CA GLY A 215 -7.48 2.02 -8.32
C GLY A 215 -6.96 0.60 -8.09
N THR A 216 -7.32 0.01 -6.96
CA THR A 216 -6.92 -1.35 -6.58
C THR A 216 -7.46 -2.40 -7.54
N VAL A 217 -8.75 -2.32 -7.89
CA VAL A 217 -9.36 -3.31 -8.81
C VAL A 217 -8.75 -3.23 -10.21
N ARG A 218 -8.47 -2.04 -10.74
CA ARG A 218 -7.77 -1.89 -12.03
C ARG A 218 -6.33 -2.42 -11.96
N GLU A 219 -5.63 -2.20 -10.86
CA GLU A 219 -4.30 -2.76 -10.66
C GLU A 219 -4.33 -4.29 -10.64
N ASP A 220 -5.32 -4.89 -9.98
CA ASP A 220 -5.49 -6.35 -9.93
C ASP A 220 -5.88 -6.91 -11.31
N ILE A 221 -6.78 -6.27 -12.06
CA ILE A 221 -7.16 -6.69 -13.44
C ILE A 221 -5.93 -6.82 -14.35
N ALA A 222 -4.90 -6.00 -14.17
CA ALA A 222 -3.66 -6.08 -14.95
C ALA A 222 -2.88 -7.40 -14.77
N HIS A 223 -3.28 -8.24 -13.80
CA HIS A 223 -2.73 -9.59 -13.57
C HIS A 223 -3.62 -10.72 -14.12
N LEU A 224 -4.78 -10.42 -14.70
CA LEU A 224 -5.61 -11.44 -15.35
C LEU A 224 -4.99 -11.87 -16.67
N ASP A 225 -5.24 -13.14 -17.03
CA ASP A 225 -4.85 -13.68 -18.33
C ASP A 225 -5.38 -12.81 -19.48
N GLY A 226 -4.45 -12.30 -20.30
CA GLY A 226 -4.77 -11.46 -21.45
C GLY A 226 -4.84 -9.96 -21.17
N TYR A 227 -4.57 -9.54 -19.93
CA TYR A 227 -4.46 -8.14 -19.53
C TYR A 227 -3.02 -7.79 -19.11
N ASP A 228 -2.74 -6.50 -19.08
CA ASP A 228 -1.51 -5.88 -18.59
C ASP A 228 -1.83 -4.47 -18.06
N ILE A 229 -0.84 -3.75 -17.56
CA ILE A 229 -1.06 -2.43 -16.96
C ILE A 229 -1.57 -1.39 -17.98
N GLU A 230 -1.17 -1.51 -19.25
CA GLU A 230 -1.59 -0.56 -20.29
C GLU A 230 -3.05 -0.81 -20.65
N SER A 231 -3.41 -2.07 -20.93
CA SER A 231 -4.77 -2.47 -21.27
C SER A 231 -5.74 -2.22 -20.11
N ALA A 232 -5.40 -2.59 -18.86
CA ALA A 232 -6.24 -2.33 -17.70
C ALA A 232 -6.48 -0.84 -17.45
N ARG A 233 -5.49 0.02 -17.75
CA ARG A 233 -5.62 1.48 -17.63
C ARG A 233 -6.53 2.07 -18.70
N GLU A 234 -6.56 1.49 -19.89
CA GLU A 234 -7.36 1.95 -21.02
C GLU A 234 -8.83 1.50 -20.95
N MET A 235 -9.16 0.54 -20.08
CA MET A 235 -10.52 0.06 -19.90
C MET A 235 -11.47 1.15 -19.36
N SER A 236 -12.58 1.33 -20.08
CA SER A 236 -13.73 2.11 -19.63
C SER A 236 -14.46 1.44 -18.46
N GLU A 237 -15.29 2.19 -17.74
CA GLU A 237 -16.08 1.65 -16.63
C GLU A 237 -17.01 0.53 -17.07
N ALA A 238 -17.64 0.68 -18.24
CA ALA A 238 -18.52 -0.34 -18.80
C ALA A 238 -17.77 -1.64 -19.17
N GLU A 239 -16.52 -1.54 -19.63
CA GLU A 239 -15.68 -2.72 -19.91
C GLU A 239 -15.29 -3.45 -18.63
N ILE A 240 -14.98 -2.71 -17.56
CA ILE A 240 -14.66 -3.28 -16.25
C ILE A 240 -15.88 -3.94 -15.63
N GLU A 241 -17.05 -3.30 -15.68
CA GLU A 241 -18.31 -3.90 -15.21
C GLU A 241 -18.65 -5.18 -15.98
N ALA A 242 -18.48 -5.18 -17.31
CA ALA A 242 -18.72 -6.37 -18.12
C ALA A 242 -17.77 -7.53 -17.76
N LEU A 243 -16.49 -7.23 -17.52
CA LEU A 243 -15.50 -8.21 -17.05
C LEU A 243 -15.90 -8.77 -15.67
N ILE A 244 -16.25 -7.89 -14.74
CA ILE A 244 -16.72 -8.28 -13.41
C ILE A 244 -17.94 -9.20 -13.51
N ASP A 245 -18.90 -8.88 -14.38
CA ASP A 245 -20.10 -9.67 -14.59
C ASP A 245 -19.83 -11.03 -15.25
N GLU A 246 -18.89 -11.09 -16.21
CA GLU A 246 -18.43 -12.34 -16.82
C GLU A 246 -17.86 -13.32 -15.79
N HIS A 247 -17.19 -12.78 -14.77
CA HIS A 247 -16.59 -13.53 -13.68
C HIS A 247 -17.50 -13.66 -12.43
N ASP A 248 -18.79 -13.33 -12.56
CA ASP A 248 -19.77 -13.34 -11.46
C ASP A 248 -19.33 -12.55 -10.21
N GLY A 249 -18.53 -11.51 -10.41
CA GLY A 249 -17.96 -10.68 -9.34
C GLY A 249 -16.69 -11.22 -8.70
N ARG A 250 -16.16 -12.37 -9.17
CA ARG A 250 -15.02 -13.04 -8.57
C ARG A 250 -13.86 -13.19 -9.55
N LEU A 251 -12.84 -12.36 -9.35
CA LEU A 251 -11.61 -12.42 -10.12
C LEU A 251 -10.63 -13.34 -9.39
N GLU A 252 -10.18 -14.39 -10.06
CA GLU A 252 -9.19 -15.34 -9.56
C GLU A 252 -7.88 -15.09 -10.29
N PHE A 253 -6.79 -15.09 -9.53
CA PHE A 253 -5.45 -14.77 -10.01
C PHE A 253 -4.51 -15.90 -9.64
N ASP A 254 -3.79 -16.39 -10.64
CA ASP A 254 -2.73 -17.39 -10.49
C ASP A 254 -1.40 -16.74 -10.88
N ASP A 255 -0.34 -17.03 -10.13
CA ASP A 255 1.04 -16.67 -10.48
C ASP A 255 1.26 -15.18 -10.83
N MET A 256 0.82 -14.31 -9.94
CA MET A 256 0.91 -12.86 -10.09
C MET A 256 2.36 -12.37 -9.95
N GLU A 257 2.78 -11.41 -10.79
CA GLU A 257 3.98 -10.60 -10.51
C GLU A 257 3.83 -9.92 -9.14
N HIS A 258 4.70 -10.26 -8.20
CA HIS A 258 4.55 -9.81 -6.84
C HIS A 258 5.86 -9.81 -6.07
N ALA A 259 6.21 -8.70 -5.44
CA ALA A 259 7.55 -8.44 -4.92
C ALA A 259 7.96 -9.31 -3.72
N ASP A 260 7.05 -10.14 -3.19
CA ASP A 260 7.41 -11.18 -2.22
C ASP A 260 8.56 -12.04 -2.72
N ASP A 261 8.61 -12.32 -4.03
CA ASP A 261 9.67 -13.08 -4.70
C ASP A 261 11.06 -12.47 -4.48
N VAL A 262 11.27 -11.25 -4.94
CA VAL A 262 12.53 -10.50 -4.88
C VAL A 262 12.88 -10.17 -3.43
N LEU A 263 11.89 -9.87 -2.59
CA LEU A 263 12.14 -9.52 -1.19
C LEU A 263 12.61 -10.74 -0.36
N LEU A 264 12.08 -11.94 -0.64
CA LEU A 264 12.54 -13.18 -0.01
C LEU A 264 13.89 -13.64 -0.57
N GLU A 265 14.11 -13.51 -1.87
CA GLU A 265 15.39 -13.81 -2.53
C GLU A 265 16.51 -12.91 -1.99
N ARG A 266 16.27 -11.60 -1.92
CA ARG A 266 17.22 -10.63 -1.36
C ARG A 266 17.58 -10.95 0.10
N ALA A 267 16.60 -11.37 0.89
CA ALA A 267 16.82 -11.79 2.28
C ALA A 267 17.54 -13.15 2.41
N GLY A 268 17.81 -13.84 1.29
CA GLY A 268 18.47 -15.14 1.27
C GLY A 268 17.59 -16.29 1.75
N VAL A 269 16.27 -16.17 1.60
CA VAL A 269 15.29 -17.19 2.05
C VAL A 269 15.15 -18.31 1.02
N CYS A 270 14.87 -17.98 -0.23
CA CYS A 270 14.71 -18.92 -1.36
C CYS A 270 15.00 -18.19 -2.68
N ASP A 271 15.06 -18.91 -3.79
CA ASP A 271 15.15 -18.27 -5.11
C ASP A 271 13.78 -17.65 -5.47
N ALA A 272 13.78 -16.55 -6.24
CA ALA A 272 12.54 -15.86 -6.61
C ALA A 272 11.54 -16.78 -7.36
N GLU A 273 12.06 -17.76 -8.13
CA GLU A 273 11.26 -18.73 -8.88
C GLU A 273 10.50 -19.75 -7.99
N ASP A 274 10.86 -19.85 -6.71
CA ASP A 274 10.19 -20.72 -5.74
C ASP A 274 9.02 -20.02 -5.03
N VAL A 275 8.75 -18.76 -5.36
CA VAL A 275 7.67 -17.96 -4.76
C VAL A 275 6.51 -17.82 -5.74
N THR A 276 5.32 -18.22 -5.31
CA THR A 276 4.09 -18.07 -6.10
C THR A 276 3.06 -17.29 -5.30
N VAL A 277 2.45 -16.28 -5.94
CA VAL A 277 1.40 -15.46 -5.34
C VAL A 277 0.13 -15.54 -6.18
N GLY A 278 -0.98 -15.88 -5.55
CA GLY A 278 -2.31 -15.89 -6.18
C GLY A 278 -3.40 -15.53 -5.19
N GLY A 279 -4.64 -15.47 -5.66
CA GLY A 279 -5.76 -15.19 -4.78
C GLY A 279 -7.08 -14.93 -5.47
N ILE A 280 -8.08 -14.55 -4.66
CA ILE A 280 -9.45 -14.31 -5.12
C ILE A 280 -9.93 -12.95 -4.62
N LEU A 281 -10.37 -12.11 -5.55
CA LEU A 281 -11.03 -10.83 -5.30
C LEU A 281 -12.54 -10.98 -5.57
N ASP A 282 -13.37 -10.83 -4.54
CA ASP A 282 -14.82 -10.75 -4.65
C ASP A 282 -15.26 -9.28 -4.54
N VAL A 283 -15.67 -8.67 -5.66
CA VAL A 283 -16.10 -7.27 -5.70
C VAL A 283 -17.57 -7.07 -5.34
N ARG A 284 -18.29 -8.13 -4.94
CA ARG A 284 -19.72 -8.10 -4.60
C ARG A 284 -19.99 -8.46 -3.15
N GLN A 285 -19.05 -9.07 -2.45
CA GLN A 285 -19.18 -9.49 -1.05
C GLN A 285 -18.11 -8.84 -0.15
N ASP A 286 -18.50 -8.52 1.08
CA ASP A 286 -17.60 -8.03 2.14
C ASP A 286 -16.77 -9.18 2.74
N GLU A 287 -17.37 -10.36 2.83
CA GLU A 287 -16.72 -11.55 3.36
C GLU A 287 -15.59 -12.00 2.42
N LYS A 288 -14.43 -12.32 2.99
CA LYS A 288 -13.32 -12.85 2.20
C LYS A 288 -13.77 -14.12 1.46
N PRO A 289 -13.52 -14.22 0.14
CA PRO A 289 -13.90 -15.40 -0.63
C PRO A 289 -13.07 -16.65 -0.28
N THR A 290 -11.89 -16.44 0.31
CA THR A 290 -10.99 -17.47 0.80
C THR A 290 -10.16 -16.91 1.94
N THR A 291 -9.71 -17.78 2.84
CA THR A 291 -8.77 -17.38 3.88
C THR A 291 -7.40 -17.06 3.27
N THR A 292 -6.83 -15.94 3.69
CA THR A 292 -5.49 -15.51 3.27
C THR A 292 -4.41 -16.27 4.02
N THR A 293 -3.46 -16.86 3.28
CA THR A 293 -2.40 -17.71 3.83
C THR A 293 -1.06 -17.47 3.15
N VAL A 294 0.01 -17.82 3.86
CA VAL A 294 1.32 -18.14 3.27
C VAL A 294 1.79 -19.49 3.79
N SER A 295 2.24 -20.35 2.89
CA SER A 295 2.80 -21.67 3.21
C SER A 295 4.25 -21.73 2.75
N VAL A 296 5.14 -22.13 3.66
CA VAL A 296 6.57 -22.30 3.38
C VAL A 296 6.89 -23.77 3.48
N THR A 297 7.23 -24.38 2.35
CA THR A 297 7.64 -25.78 2.25
C THR A 297 9.16 -25.86 2.13
N GLY A 298 9.77 -26.77 2.87
CA GLY A 298 11.22 -26.96 2.79
C GLY A 298 11.67 -28.25 3.44
N ARG A 299 12.98 -28.52 3.33
CA ARG A 299 13.63 -29.68 3.95
C ARG A 299 14.30 -29.29 5.25
N THR A 300 14.07 -30.05 6.30
CA THR A 300 14.68 -29.85 7.63
C THR A 300 16.09 -30.42 7.71
N PHE A 301 16.83 -30.09 8.77
CA PHE A 301 18.18 -30.66 9.00
C PHE A 301 18.16 -32.19 9.24
N ASP A 302 17.01 -32.74 9.64
CA ASP A 302 16.80 -34.19 9.80
C ASP A 302 16.52 -34.89 8.46
N GLY A 303 16.40 -34.14 7.36
CA GLY A 303 16.14 -34.66 6.01
C GLY A 303 14.66 -34.85 5.67
N GLU A 304 13.75 -34.47 6.57
CA GLU A 304 12.30 -34.53 6.34
C GLU A 304 11.82 -33.27 5.62
N THR A 305 10.91 -33.41 4.65
CA THR A 305 10.18 -32.29 4.04
C THR A 305 8.95 -31.95 4.88
N GLY A 306 8.72 -30.67 5.12
CA GLY A 306 7.56 -30.18 5.86
C GLY A 306 7.09 -28.81 5.37
N THR A 307 5.87 -28.44 5.77
CA THR A 307 5.26 -27.15 5.42
C THR A 307 4.80 -26.44 6.69
N ASN A 308 5.23 -25.20 6.87
CA ASN A 308 4.72 -24.28 7.88
C ASN A 308 3.70 -23.34 7.23
N THR A 309 2.53 -23.15 7.82
CA THR A 309 1.48 -22.26 7.28
C THR A 309 1.13 -21.17 8.28
N PHE A 310 1.11 -19.91 7.81
CA PHE A 310 0.57 -18.76 8.53
C PHE A 310 -0.75 -18.32 7.88
N GLN A 311 -1.76 -18.07 8.70
CA GLN A 311 -3.13 -17.82 8.27
C GLN A 311 -3.66 -16.53 8.91
N LEU A 312 -4.24 -15.65 8.10
CA LEU A 312 -4.94 -14.47 8.57
C LEU A 312 -6.39 -14.80 8.88
N ASP A 313 -6.93 -14.24 9.96
CA ASP A 313 -8.35 -14.41 10.30
C ASP A 313 -9.24 -13.73 9.24
N ASP A 314 -10.36 -14.35 8.89
CA ASP A 314 -11.25 -13.83 7.85
C ASP A 314 -11.91 -12.50 8.25
N ALA A 315 -11.98 -12.18 9.55
CA ALA A 315 -12.47 -10.90 10.04
C ALA A 315 -11.45 -9.77 9.94
N THR A 316 -10.17 -10.05 9.59
CA THR A 316 -9.17 -9.00 9.34
C THR A 316 -9.29 -8.52 7.89
N SER A 317 -9.79 -7.30 7.68
CA SER A 317 -9.96 -6.76 6.33
C SER A 317 -8.63 -6.57 5.59
N MET A 318 -8.70 -6.30 4.28
CA MET A 318 -7.50 -5.94 3.49
C MET A 318 -6.82 -4.71 4.10
N GLU A 319 -7.60 -3.69 4.44
CA GLU A 319 -7.10 -2.43 4.98
C GLU A 319 -6.42 -2.62 6.33
N ALA A 320 -6.95 -3.48 7.20
CA ALA A 320 -6.30 -3.82 8.46
C ALA A 320 -4.95 -4.52 8.24
N ASN A 321 -4.93 -5.48 7.30
CA ASN A 321 -3.74 -6.26 6.97
C ASN A 321 -2.69 -5.48 6.15
N VAL A 322 -3.04 -4.34 5.55
CA VAL A 322 -2.09 -3.44 4.89
C VAL A 322 -1.61 -2.36 5.85
N ASN A 323 -2.52 -1.61 6.46
CA ASN A 323 -2.17 -0.41 7.22
C ASN A 323 -1.57 -0.74 8.60
N GLY A 324 -2.01 -1.83 9.24
CA GLY A 324 -1.43 -2.28 10.50
C GLY A 324 0.07 -2.58 10.36
N PRO A 325 0.47 -3.48 9.44
CA PRO A 325 1.87 -3.75 9.15
C PRO A 325 2.64 -2.52 8.66
N ALA A 326 2.08 -1.70 7.78
CA ALA A 326 2.76 -0.50 7.28
C ALA A 326 3.16 0.45 8.43
N ILE A 327 2.25 0.69 9.38
CA ILE A 327 2.56 1.46 10.59
C ILE A 327 3.61 0.74 11.46
N GLY A 328 3.52 -0.58 11.59
CA GLY A 328 4.49 -1.35 12.37
C GLY A 328 5.92 -1.30 11.80
N TYR A 329 6.04 -1.37 10.47
CA TYR A 329 7.30 -1.22 9.75
C TYR A 329 7.80 0.22 9.77
N LEU A 330 6.92 1.21 9.68
CA LEU A 330 7.26 2.64 9.83
C LEU A 330 7.94 2.88 11.18
N LYS A 331 7.33 2.41 12.27
CA LYS A 331 7.90 2.54 13.62
C LYS A 331 9.25 1.83 13.73
N ALA A 332 9.39 0.62 13.16
CA ALA A 332 10.65 -0.11 13.15
C ALA A 332 11.76 0.63 12.37
N ALA A 333 11.41 1.20 11.21
CA ALA A 333 12.32 1.97 10.38
C ALA A 333 12.78 3.26 11.06
N VAL A 334 11.89 3.96 11.77
CA VAL A 334 12.25 5.17 12.52
C VAL A 334 13.26 4.84 13.61
N LEU A 335 13.11 3.71 14.30
CA LEU A 335 14.10 3.26 15.28
C LEU A 335 15.48 2.98 14.67
N ARG A 336 15.52 2.38 13.47
CA ARG A 336 16.78 2.13 12.74
C ARG A 336 17.42 3.42 12.23
N ASN A 337 16.64 4.29 11.61
CA ASN A 337 17.09 5.57 11.12
C ASN A 337 17.73 6.40 12.24
N ARG A 338 17.06 6.51 13.40
CA ARG A 338 17.59 7.19 14.60
C ARG A 338 18.85 6.54 15.18
N ALA A 339 19.13 5.28 14.86
CA ALA A 339 20.36 4.59 15.21
C ALA A 339 21.49 4.77 14.17
N GLY A 340 21.26 5.56 13.11
CA GLY A 340 22.19 5.77 12.00
C GLY A 340 22.22 4.60 11.01
N ASP A 341 21.14 3.82 10.96
CA ASP A 341 21.01 2.66 10.08
C ASP A 341 20.07 2.96 8.91
N TYR A 342 20.71 3.35 7.80
CA TYR A 342 20.10 3.78 6.54
C TYR A 342 20.18 2.67 5.49
N GLY A 343 19.31 2.68 4.50
CA GLY A 343 19.25 1.64 3.48
C GLY A 343 17.87 1.41 2.90
N VAL A 344 17.76 0.47 1.97
CA VAL A 344 16.48 -0.01 1.43
C VAL A 344 16.17 -1.38 2.02
N TYR A 345 15.08 -1.45 2.77
CA TYR A 345 14.69 -2.64 3.53
C TYR A 345 13.35 -3.19 3.09
N GLY A 346 13.19 -4.49 3.25
CA GLY A 346 11.93 -5.19 3.02
C GLY A 346 11.36 -5.81 4.30
N PRO A 347 10.14 -6.34 4.23
CA PRO A 347 9.47 -7.01 5.35
C PRO A 347 10.16 -8.31 5.78
N ALA A 348 10.97 -8.92 4.90
CA ALA A 348 11.78 -10.10 5.21
C ALA A 348 13.02 -9.77 6.05
N GLU A 349 13.43 -8.50 6.12
CA GLU A 349 14.67 -8.05 6.78
C GLU A 349 14.40 -7.28 8.09
N LEU A 350 13.15 -6.87 8.30
CA LEU A 350 12.72 -6.07 9.45
C LEU A 350 11.69 -6.82 10.28
N MET A 351 11.80 -6.73 11.61
CA MET A 351 10.72 -7.10 12.51
C MET A 351 9.86 -5.85 12.76
N PRO A 352 8.56 -5.83 12.42
CA PRO A 352 7.70 -4.68 12.68
C PRO A 352 7.49 -4.49 14.19
N THR A 353 7.31 -3.24 14.62
CA THR A 353 7.03 -2.90 16.03
C THR A 353 5.56 -2.56 16.23
N PHE A 354 4.94 -3.11 17.26
CA PHE A 354 3.51 -2.91 17.55
C PHE A 354 3.19 -1.47 18.03
#